data_AF-A0A2N1MME4-F1
#
_entry.id   AF-A0A2N1MME4-F1
#
_cell.length_a   1.000
_cell.length_b   1.000
_cell.length_c   1.000
_cell.angle_alpha   90.00
_cell.angle_beta   90.00
_cell.angle_gamma   90.00
#
_symmetry.space_group_name_H-M   'P 1'
#
loop_
_entity.id
_entity.type
_entity.pdbx_description
1 polymer ?
#
loop_
_entity_poly.entity_id
_entity_poly.type
_entity_poly.pdbx_seq_one_letter_code
_entity_poly.pdbx_strand_id
1 'polypeptide(L)'
;MHLIGPFSKTPNVKFIYGESHSDADRDEKTSRSPSERTGKPCDFIFWKNGNEVGIGENTGPTHKDHHKKSITDFVDVIKVARAQHISFQTKCIEKSGSNPLPLDIQNKLKLVPVPFFQVIGMTIRFSILIQIDGDLYGIWEWSSQDLPKEEDDIITAVFLCKKFLIHRNWPPK
;
A
#
# COMPACT_ATOMS: atom_id res chain seq x y z
N MET A 1 -24.70 2.66 7.57
CA MET A 1 -23.93 3.91 7.74
C MET A 1 -22.48 3.62 7.39
N HIS A 2 -21.96 4.19 6.30
CA HIS A 2 -20.54 4.03 5.94
C HIS A 2 -19.78 5.25 6.46
N LEU A 3 -18.94 5.04 7.47
CA LEU A 3 -18.07 6.07 8.02
C LEU A 3 -16.90 6.30 7.07
N ILE A 4 -16.92 7.46 6.41
CA ILE A 4 -15.78 7.97 5.66
C ILE A 4 -14.89 8.70 6.67
N GLY A 5 -13.73 8.14 6.97
CA GLY A 5 -12.79 8.69 7.92
C GLY A 5 -11.34 8.33 7.56
N PRO A 6 -10.35 9.09 8.06
CA PRO A 6 -8.96 8.81 7.75
C PRO A 6 -8.51 7.47 8.34
N PHE A 7 -7.84 6.61 7.55
CA PHE A 7 -7.32 5.31 8.03
C PHE A 7 -6.44 5.44 9.25
N SER A 8 -5.64 6.52 9.34
CA SER A 8 -4.78 6.77 10.49
C SER A 8 -5.56 6.92 11.80
N LYS A 9 -6.87 7.18 11.73
CA LYS A 9 -7.79 7.19 12.89
C LYS A 9 -8.69 5.96 12.97
N THR A 10 -8.50 4.99 12.09
CA THR A 10 -9.23 3.72 12.18
C THR A 10 -8.68 2.92 13.36
N PRO A 11 -9.52 2.30 14.20
CA PRO A 11 -9.05 1.45 15.29
C PRO A 11 -8.07 0.38 14.80
N ASN A 12 -7.06 0.09 15.62
CA ASN A 12 -6.04 -0.92 15.36
C ASN A 12 -5.20 -0.68 14.09
N VAL A 13 -5.09 0.57 13.66
CA VAL A 13 -4.11 0.97 12.64
C VAL A 13 -2.79 1.32 13.32
N LYS A 14 -1.69 0.78 12.80
CA LYS A 14 -0.32 1.16 13.17
C LYS A 14 0.41 1.67 11.94
N PHE A 15 1.20 2.72 12.14
CA PHE A 15 2.09 3.26 11.12
C PHE A 15 3.52 3.10 11.63
N ILE A 16 4.33 2.41 10.85
CA ILE A 16 5.75 2.18 11.16
C ILE A 16 6.54 3.03 10.17
N TYR A 17 7.46 3.84 10.71
CA TYR A 17 8.42 4.62 9.94
C TYR A 17 9.85 4.25 10.34
N GLY A 18 10.74 4.11 9.37
CA GLY A 18 12.14 3.75 9.53
C GLY A 18 12.51 2.52 8.70
N GLU A 19 13.73 2.01 8.87
CA GLU A 19 14.22 0.82 8.15
C GLU A 19 13.43 -0.43 8.55
N SER A 20 12.33 -0.69 7.84
CA SER A 20 11.49 -1.87 8.01
C SER A 20 11.56 -2.76 6.76
N HIS A 21 11.00 -3.96 6.87
CA HIS A 21 10.89 -4.89 5.75
C HIS A 21 9.47 -5.43 5.68
N SER A 22 8.91 -5.56 4.47
CA SER A 22 7.56 -6.09 4.30
C SER A 22 7.49 -7.60 4.53
N ASP A 23 6.69 -8.01 5.51
CA ASP A 23 6.35 -9.41 5.78
C ASP A 23 5.56 -10.01 4.61
N ALA A 24 4.65 -9.24 3.99
CA ALA A 24 3.85 -9.74 2.87
C ALA A 24 4.73 -10.11 1.66
N ASP A 25 5.72 -9.27 1.32
CA ASP A 25 6.68 -9.54 0.26
C ASP A 25 7.63 -10.69 0.63
N ARG A 26 8.03 -10.80 1.90
CA ARG A 26 8.81 -11.95 2.41
C ARG A 26 8.06 -13.26 2.17
N ASP A 27 6.81 -13.33 2.59
CA ASP A 27 6.01 -14.54 2.55
C ASP A 27 5.72 -14.95 1.09
N GLU A 28 5.45 -13.97 0.22
CA GLU A 28 5.27 -14.19 -1.23
C GLU A 28 6.55 -14.76 -1.88
N LYS A 29 7.74 -14.23 -1.55
CA LYS A 29 9.01 -14.78 -2.02
C LYS A 29 9.29 -16.19 -1.49
N THR A 30 8.95 -16.43 -0.21
CA THR A 30 9.17 -17.72 0.45
C THR A 30 8.31 -18.81 -0.18
N SER A 31 7.07 -18.50 -0.59
CA SER A 31 6.22 -19.44 -1.34
C SER A 31 6.81 -19.88 -2.69
N ARG A 32 7.79 -19.14 -3.24
CA ARG A 32 8.42 -19.41 -4.54
C ARG A 32 9.81 -20.02 -4.43
N SER A 33 10.40 -20.05 -3.24
CA SER A 33 11.79 -20.45 -3.07
C SER A 33 12.03 -21.00 -1.67
N PRO A 34 12.72 -22.16 -1.53
CA PRO A 34 12.96 -22.79 -0.23
C PRO A 34 14.04 -22.09 0.63
N SER A 35 14.77 -21.12 0.07
CA SER A 35 15.78 -20.35 0.80
C SER A 35 15.12 -19.34 1.73
N GLU A 36 15.74 -19.03 2.87
CA GLU A 36 15.33 -17.91 3.71
C GLU A 36 15.39 -16.59 2.91
N ARG A 37 14.30 -15.81 2.98
CA ARG A 37 14.17 -14.54 2.25
C ARG A 37 13.84 -13.45 3.23
N THR A 38 14.35 -12.25 2.93
CA THR A 38 13.91 -11.01 3.56
C THR A 38 12.92 -10.31 2.63
N GLY A 39 11.91 -9.68 3.25
CA GLY A 39 11.03 -8.76 2.56
C GLY A 39 11.80 -7.63 1.90
N LYS A 40 11.15 -6.88 1.02
CA LYS A 40 11.73 -5.63 0.50
C LYS A 40 11.87 -4.62 1.64
N PRO A 41 13.00 -3.91 1.70
CA PRO A 41 13.12 -2.79 2.61
C PRO A 41 12.10 -1.73 2.23
N CYS A 42 11.60 -1.02 3.23
CA CYS A 42 10.67 0.06 3.02
C CYS A 42 10.69 1.05 4.18
N ASP A 43 10.53 2.33 3.85
CA ASP A 43 10.54 3.40 4.84
C ASP A 43 9.23 3.49 5.64
N PHE A 44 8.10 3.09 5.05
CA PHE A 44 6.78 3.24 5.66
C PHE A 44 5.91 2.00 5.46
N ILE A 45 5.37 1.42 6.55
CA ILE A 45 4.36 0.35 6.45
C ILE A 45 3.12 0.72 7.25
N PHE A 46 1.95 0.54 6.61
CA PHE A 46 0.66 0.62 7.29
C PHE A 46 0.17 -0.77 7.68
N TRP A 47 -0.23 -0.90 8.93
CA TRP A 47 -0.79 -2.13 9.50
C TRP A 47 -2.22 -1.91 9.96
N LYS A 48 -3.09 -2.89 9.76
CA LYS A 48 -4.44 -2.93 10.31
C LYS A 48 -4.79 -4.34 10.77
N ASN A 49 -5.16 -4.49 12.04
CA ASN A 49 -5.51 -5.79 12.64
C ASN A 49 -4.46 -6.88 12.36
N GLY A 50 -3.16 -6.54 12.44
CA GLY A 50 -2.05 -7.47 12.17
C GLY A 50 -1.79 -7.79 10.69
N ASN A 51 -2.35 -7.01 9.76
CA ASN A 51 -2.11 -7.15 8.32
C ASN A 51 -1.47 -5.90 7.75
N GLU A 52 -0.50 -6.08 6.87
CA GLU A 52 -0.02 -5.00 6.01
C GLU A 52 -1.10 -4.59 5.01
N VAL A 53 -1.32 -3.30 4.88
CA VAL A 53 -2.46 -2.69 4.18
C VAL A 53 -2.07 -1.40 3.46
N GLY A 54 -0.77 -1.15 3.34
CA GLY A 54 -0.21 -0.06 2.59
C GLY A 54 1.28 0.07 2.84
N ILE A 55 1.94 0.80 1.94
CA ILE A 55 3.39 0.94 1.88
C ILE A 55 3.78 2.33 1.44
N GLY A 56 4.93 2.83 1.85
CA GLY A 56 5.50 4.03 1.28
C GLY A 56 7.01 4.02 1.27
N GLU A 57 7.58 4.79 0.36
CA GLU A 57 9.04 4.90 0.21
C GLU A 57 9.47 6.35 0.06
N ASN A 58 10.60 6.70 0.68
CA ASN A 58 11.25 7.99 0.55
C ASN A 58 12.52 7.88 -0.28
N THR A 59 12.42 8.25 -1.55
CA THR A 59 13.57 8.29 -2.45
C THR A 59 14.57 9.42 -2.06
N GLY A 60 14.19 10.33 -1.17
CA GLY A 60 15.03 11.38 -0.59
C GLY A 60 14.99 12.70 -1.38
N PRO A 61 15.52 13.82 -0.84
CA PRO A 61 15.32 15.13 -1.43
C PRO A 61 16.39 15.59 -2.46
N THR A 62 17.60 14.99 -2.55
CA THR A 62 18.75 15.67 -3.20
C THR A 62 19.81 14.83 -3.94
N HIS A 63 19.58 13.55 -4.29
CA HIS A 63 20.62 12.72 -4.93
C HIS A 63 20.76 12.90 -6.46
N LYS A 64 21.99 12.92 -6.99
CA LYS A 64 22.29 13.00 -8.44
C LYS A 64 21.77 11.81 -9.27
N ASP A 65 21.54 10.65 -8.65
CA ASP A 65 21.04 9.42 -9.29
C ASP A 65 19.52 9.21 -9.14
N HIS A 66 18.78 10.28 -8.79
CA HIS A 66 17.38 10.20 -8.36
C HIS A 66 16.45 9.53 -9.37
N HIS A 67 16.66 9.75 -10.67
CA HIS A 67 15.77 9.18 -11.67
C HIS A 67 15.80 7.65 -11.66
N LYS A 68 16.98 7.04 -11.48
CA LYS A 68 17.09 5.57 -11.39
C LYS A 68 16.60 5.05 -10.05
N LYS A 69 16.92 5.75 -8.95
CA LYS A 69 16.46 5.38 -7.61
C LYS A 69 14.94 5.48 -7.50
N SER A 70 14.35 6.61 -7.88
CA SER A 70 12.88 6.82 -7.87
C SER A 70 12.14 5.78 -8.68
N ILE A 71 12.63 5.38 -9.86
CA ILE A 71 12.02 4.30 -10.63
C ILE A 71 12.11 2.97 -9.89
N THR A 72 13.27 2.66 -9.31
CA THR A 72 13.48 1.40 -8.58
C THR A 72 12.58 1.33 -7.36
N ASP A 73 12.57 2.39 -6.55
CA ASP A 73 11.72 2.54 -5.36
C ASP A 73 10.24 2.45 -5.74
N PHE A 74 9.82 3.08 -6.85
CA PHE A 74 8.44 3.01 -7.34
C PHE A 74 8.04 1.58 -7.71
N VAL A 75 8.89 0.85 -8.42
CA VAL A 75 8.66 -0.56 -8.76
C VAL A 75 8.62 -1.41 -7.49
N ASP A 76 9.43 -1.09 -6.50
CA ASP A 76 9.51 -1.85 -5.26
C ASP A 76 8.28 -1.66 -4.38
N VAL A 77 7.76 -0.43 -4.23
CA VAL A 77 6.48 -0.21 -3.53
C VAL A 77 5.31 -0.87 -4.25
N ILE A 78 5.31 -0.93 -5.58
CA ILE A 78 4.27 -1.65 -6.35
C ILE A 78 4.33 -3.16 -6.05
N LYS A 79 5.53 -3.74 -6.03
CA LYS A 79 5.71 -5.17 -5.72
C LYS A 79 5.23 -5.50 -4.31
N VAL A 80 5.57 -4.66 -3.34
CA VAL A 80 5.10 -4.80 -1.96
C VAL A 80 3.58 -4.66 -1.89
N ALA A 81 2.99 -3.65 -2.53
CA ALA A 81 1.55 -3.46 -2.55
C ALA A 81 0.80 -4.67 -3.16
N ARG A 82 1.35 -5.25 -4.25
CA ARG A 82 0.84 -6.50 -4.82
C ARG A 82 0.97 -7.68 -3.83
N ALA A 83 2.11 -7.82 -3.16
CA ALA A 83 2.30 -8.87 -2.17
C ALA A 83 1.33 -8.75 -0.98
N GLN A 84 1.03 -7.52 -0.54
CA GLN A 84 0.02 -7.25 0.49
C GLN A 84 -1.39 -7.66 0.04
N HIS A 85 -1.76 -7.38 -1.23
CA HIS A 85 -3.02 -7.85 -1.81
C HIS A 85 -3.12 -9.39 -1.84
N ILE A 86 -2.07 -10.06 -2.31
CA ILE A 86 -1.97 -11.53 -2.33
C ILE A 86 -2.06 -12.10 -0.91
N SER A 87 -1.33 -11.54 0.05
CA SER A 87 -1.38 -11.97 1.46
C SER A 87 -2.80 -11.88 2.03
N PHE A 88 -3.54 -10.81 1.69
CA PHE A 88 -4.94 -10.67 2.09
C PHE A 88 -5.84 -11.75 1.47
N GLN A 89 -5.66 -12.06 0.18
CA GLN A 89 -6.38 -13.14 -0.50
C GLN A 89 -6.07 -14.51 0.13
N THR A 90 -4.80 -14.81 0.38
CA THR A 90 -4.37 -16.06 1.03
C THR A 90 -5.02 -16.24 2.40
N LYS A 91 -5.04 -15.19 3.23
CA LYS A 91 -5.72 -15.20 4.53
C LYS A 91 -7.23 -15.41 4.41
N CYS A 92 -7.86 -14.93 3.34
CA CYS A 92 -9.28 -15.21 3.08
C CYS A 92 -9.51 -16.69 2.73
N ILE A 93 -8.63 -17.28 1.91
CA ILE A 93 -8.65 -18.71 1.57
C ILE A 93 -8.48 -19.56 2.85
N GLU A 94 -7.47 -19.28 3.65
CA GLU A 94 -7.19 -20.00 4.90
C GLU A 94 -8.36 -19.95 5.88
N LYS A 95 -8.96 -18.77 6.08
CA LYS A 95 -10.10 -18.60 6.99
C LYS A 95 -11.39 -19.23 6.49
N SER A 96 -11.59 -19.28 5.17
CA SER A 96 -12.79 -19.87 4.57
C SER A 96 -12.66 -21.38 4.35
N GLY A 97 -11.44 -21.92 4.32
CA GLY A 97 -11.16 -23.31 3.94
C GLY A 97 -11.45 -23.62 2.47
N SER A 98 -11.59 -22.59 1.61
CA SER A 98 -12.04 -22.73 0.22
C SER A 98 -11.03 -22.14 -0.77
N ASN A 99 -10.54 -22.99 -1.67
CA ASN A 99 -9.65 -22.61 -2.77
C ASN A 99 -10.12 -23.28 -4.09
N PRO A 100 -10.65 -22.52 -5.08
CA PRO A 100 -10.79 -21.06 -5.07
C PRO A 100 -11.90 -20.58 -4.14
N LEU A 101 -11.84 -19.31 -3.73
CA LEU A 101 -12.92 -18.66 -2.96
C LEU A 101 -14.25 -18.65 -3.73
N PRO A 102 -15.40 -18.51 -3.07
CA PRO A 102 -16.67 -18.27 -3.75
C PRO A 102 -16.60 -17.06 -4.71
N LEU A 103 -17.29 -17.15 -5.85
CA LEU A 103 -17.18 -16.15 -6.92
C LEU A 103 -17.52 -14.72 -6.46
N ASP A 104 -18.49 -14.56 -5.56
CA ASP A 104 -18.85 -13.25 -5.02
C ASP A 104 -17.73 -12.65 -4.15
N ILE A 105 -16.99 -13.48 -3.42
CA ILE A 105 -15.82 -13.07 -2.64
C ILE A 105 -14.65 -12.76 -3.56
N GLN A 106 -14.41 -13.59 -4.58
CA GLN A 106 -13.38 -13.28 -5.59
C GLN A 106 -13.63 -11.92 -6.24
N ASN A 107 -14.87 -11.63 -6.64
CA ASN A 107 -15.23 -10.34 -7.22
C ASN A 107 -15.07 -9.17 -6.25
N LYS A 108 -15.38 -9.36 -4.96
CA LYS A 108 -15.16 -8.34 -3.92
C LYS A 108 -13.67 -8.12 -3.63
N LEU A 109 -12.84 -9.17 -3.68
CA LEU A 109 -11.39 -9.06 -3.46
C LEU A 109 -10.68 -8.23 -4.53
N LYS A 110 -11.16 -8.28 -5.78
CA LYS A 110 -10.67 -7.41 -6.86
C LYS A 110 -10.85 -5.92 -6.55
N LEU A 111 -11.88 -5.59 -5.76
CA LEU A 111 -12.18 -4.22 -5.34
C LEU A 111 -11.40 -3.75 -4.11
N VAL A 112 -10.56 -4.60 -3.49
CA VAL A 112 -9.77 -4.22 -2.31
C VAL A 112 -8.55 -3.41 -2.76
N PRO A 113 -8.50 -2.09 -2.47
CA PRO A 113 -7.37 -1.27 -2.86
C PRO A 113 -6.21 -1.46 -1.87
N VAL A 114 -4.99 -1.48 -2.39
CA VAL A 114 -3.78 -1.32 -1.57
C VAL A 114 -3.18 0.06 -1.82
N PRO A 115 -3.31 1.00 -0.86
CA PRO A 115 -2.71 2.32 -0.98
C PRO A 115 -1.18 2.22 -0.86
N PHE A 116 -0.47 2.92 -1.74
CA PHE A 116 0.95 3.17 -1.56
C PHE A 116 1.36 4.60 -1.92
N PHE A 117 2.43 5.10 -1.33
CA PHE A 117 2.93 6.43 -1.66
C PHE A 117 4.43 6.46 -1.88
N GLN A 118 4.91 7.48 -2.57
CA GLN A 118 6.33 7.70 -2.79
C GLN A 118 6.66 9.17 -2.57
N VAL A 119 7.70 9.43 -1.77
CA VAL A 119 8.28 10.76 -1.62
C VAL A 119 9.44 10.86 -2.60
N ILE A 120 9.31 11.73 -3.61
CA ILE A 120 10.34 12.00 -4.60
C ILE A 120 10.67 13.49 -4.52
N GLY A 121 11.93 13.81 -4.18
CA GLY A 121 12.34 15.19 -4.01
C GLY A 121 11.58 15.83 -2.85
N MET A 122 10.75 16.82 -3.16
CA MET A 122 9.90 17.52 -2.20
C MET A 122 8.41 17.20 -2.39
N THR A 123 8.05 16.17 -3.14
CA THR A 123 6.65 15.86 -3.47
C THR A 123 6.30 14.43 -3.03
N ILE A 124 5.20 14.28 -2.31
CA ILE A 124 4.57 13.00 -2.01
C ILE A 124 3.58 12.68 -3.14
N ARG A 125 3.72 11.51 -3.75
CA ARG A 125 2.76 10.97 -4.73
C ARG A 125 2.00 9.82 -4.11
N PHE A 126 0.69 9.87 -4.21
CA PHE A 126 -0.24 8.96 -3.57
C PHE A 126 -0.95 8.11 -4.63
N SER A 127 -0.80 6.80 -4.54
CA SER A 127 -1.29 5.85 -5.53
C SER A 127 -2.07 4.71 -4.90
N ILE A 128 -2.95 4.10 -5.69
CA ILE A 128 -3.73 2.94 -5.29
C ILE A 128 -3.49 1.81 -6.27
N LEU A 129 -3.21 0.62 -5.76
CA LEU A 129 -3.15 -0.63 -6.51
C LEU A 129 -4.48 -1.39 -6.37
N ILE A 130 -5.05 -1.82 -7.49
CA ILE A 130 -6.26 -2.66 -7.57
C ILE A 130 -6.01 -3.86 -8.49
N GLN A 131 -6.59 -5.01 -8.17
CA GLN A 131 -6.52 -6.19 -9.04
C GLN A 131 -7.59 -6.10 -10.12
N ILE A 132 -7.19 -6.21 -11.39
CA ILE A 132 -8.11 -6.23 -12.54
C ILE A 132 -8.55 -7.67 -12.80
N ASP A 133 -7.58 -8.55 -13.07
CA ASP A 133 -7.84 -9.96 -13.28
C ASP A 133 -6.59 -10.82 -13.11
N GLY A 134 -6.67 -11.93 -12.38
CA GLY A 134 -5.50 -12.78 -12.09
C GLY A 134 -4.30 -11.98 -11.57
N ASP A 135 -3.18 -12.05 -12.28
CA ASP A 135 -1.95 -11.30 -11.96
C ASP A 135 -1.89 -9.89 -12.59
N LEU A 136 -2.95 -9.44 -13.26
CA LEU A 136 -3.04 -8.09 -13.82
C LEU A 136 -3.55 -7.10 -12.76
N TYR A 137 -2.73 -6.09 -12.49
CA TYR A 137 -3.02 -5.01 -11.54
C TYR A 137 -3.05 -3.65 -12.23
N GLY A 138 -4.01 -2.83 -11.83
CA GLY A 138 -4.11 -1.42 -12.19
C GLY A 138 -3.50 -0.56 -11.10
N ILE A 139 -2.82 0.51 -11.50
CA ILE A 139 -2.30 1.53 -10.60
C ILE A 139 -2.95 2.85 -10.99
N TRP A 140 -3.48 3.55 -9.99
CA TRP A 140 -4.02 4.88 -10.17
C TRP A 140 -3.37 5.84 -9.19
N GLU A 141 -2.67 6.85 -9.72
CA GLU A 141 -2.25 8.00 -8.91
C GLU A 141 -3.48 8.82 -8.54
N TRP A 142 -3.81 8.81 -7.25
CA TRP A 142 -4.96 9.49 -6.70
C TRP A 142 -4.68 10.99 -6.52
N SER A 143 -3.48 11.35 -6.07
CA SER A 143 -3.10 12.75 -5.79
C SER A 143 -1.59 12.88 -5.56
N SER A 144 -1.11 14.12 -5.53
CA SER A 144 0.24 14.48 -5.11
C SER A 144 0.20 15.74 -4.24
N GLN A 145 1.20 15.90 -3.37
CA GLN A 145 1.29 17.02 -2.45
C GLN A 145 2.76 17.31 -2.15
N ASP A 146 3.15 18.58 -2.20
CA ASP A 146 4.48 18.97 -1.75
C ASP A 146 4.63 18.78 -0.23
N LEU A 147 5.81 18.34 0.19
CA LEU A 147 6.19 18.24 1.59
C LEU A 147 6.02 19.62 2.24
N PRO A 148 5.48 19.67 3.48
CA PRO A 148 5.29 20.92 4.18
C PRO A 148 6.58 21.72 4.29
N LYS A 149 6.54 22.99 3.90
CA LYS A 149 7.63 23.95 4.10
C LYS A 149 7.27 24.93 5.20
N GLU A 150 5.99 25.28 5.30
CA GLU A 150 5.42 26.18 6.31
C GLU A 150 4.40 25.43 7.20
N GLU A 151 4.06 25.98 8.37
CA GLU A 151 3.09 25.36 9.29
C GLU A 151 1.71 25.13 8.65
N ASP A 152 1.25 26.04 7.79
CA ASP A 152 -0.02 25.89 7.06
C ASP A 152 0.01 24.72 6.06
N ASP A 153 1.18 24.40 5.51
CA ASP A 153 1.35 23.25 4.62
C ASP A 153 1.23 21.93 5.39
N ILE A 154 1.59 21.92 6.69
CA ILE A 154 1.47 20.74 7.55
C ILE A 154 -0.01 20.35 7.64
N ILE A 155 -0.89 21.32 7.80
CA ILE A 155 -2.34 21.08 7.84
C ILE A 155 -2.80 20.43 6.54
N THR A 156 -2.39 20.99 5.40
CA THR A 156 -2.74 20.50 4.06
C THR A 156 -2.21 19.08 3.80
N ALA A 157 -0.94 18.81 4.09
CA ALA A 157 -0.34 17.49 3.95
C ALA A 157 -1.00 16.47 4.89
N VAL A 158 -1.29 16.85 6.13
CA VAL A 158 -2.01 16.01 7.09
C VAL A 158 -3.43 15.71 6.57
N PHE A 159 -4.13 16.68 5.99
CA PHE A 159 -5.43 16.45 5.37
C PHE A 159 -5.35 15.51 4.17
N LEU A 160 -4.29 15.60 3.37
CA LEU A 160 -4.11 14.77 2.19
C LEU A 160 -3.71 13.34 2.56
N CYS A 161 -2.81 13.14 3.52
CA CYS A 161 -2.53 11.84 4.14
C CYS A 161 -3.79 11.24 4.77
N LYS A 162 -4.63 12.06 5.43
CA LYS A 162 -5.93 11.65 5.96
C LYS A 162 -6.88 11.21 4.84
N LYS A 163 -6.88 11.88 3.68
CA LYS A 163 -7.73 11.57 2.51
C LYS A 163 -7.26 10.36 1.73
N PHE A 164 -5.95 10.22 1.56
CA PHE A 164 -5.33 9.12 0.83
C PHE A 164 -5.69 7.78 1.46
N LEU A 165 -5.77 7.75 2.78
CA LEU A 165 -6.14 6.57 3.52
C LEU A 165 -7.66 6.46 3.73
N ILE A 166 -8.50 7.06 2.87
CA ILE A 166 -9.95 6.86 2.95
C ILE A 166 -10.30 5.60 2.15
N HIS A 167 -10.66 4.53 2.85
CA HIS A 167 -11.23 3.34 2.24
C HIS A 167 -12.62 3.66 1.69
N ARG A 168 -12.74 3.79 0.36
CA ARG A 168 -14.03 3.90 -0.33
C ARG A 168 -14.41 2.52 -0.89
N ASN A 169 -15.46 1.91 -0.32
CA ASN A 169 -16.27 0.96 -1.09
C ASN A 169 -17.08 1.80 -2.09
N TRP A 170 -16.78 1.64 -3.38
CA TRP A 170 -17.57 2.21 -4.46
C TRP A 170 -18.93 1.47 -4.49
N PRO A 171 -20.09 2.14 -4.34
CA PRO A 171 -21.35 1.51 -4.71
C PRO A 171 -21.45 1.51 -6.25
N PRO A 172 -21.91 0.42 -6.90
CA PRO A 172 -22.28 0.49 -8.29
C PRO A 172 -23.45 1.49 -8.43
N LYS A 173 -23.41 2.31 -9.49
CA LYS A 173 -24.61 3.01 -9.96
C LYS A 173 -25.54 2.01 -10.62
#